data_AF-A0A485APE4-F1
#
_entry.id   AF-A0A485APE4-F1
#
_cell.length_a   1.000
_cell.length_b   1.000
_cell.length_c   1.000
_cell.angle_alpha   90.00
_cell.angle_beta   90.00
_cell.angle_gamma   90.00
#
_symmetry.space_group_name_H-M   'P 1'
#
loop_
_entity.id
_entity.type
_entity.pdbx_description
1 polymer ?
#
loop_
_entity_poly.entity_id
_entity_poly.type
_entity_poly.pdbx_seq_one_letter_code
_entity_poly.pdbx_strand_id
1 'polypeptide(L)'
;MPITFTHETLPADPKAAIRQMKQTLRAQIGDVQAVFDRLSAIIEARVAEINALKAQGQPVWPVIPFADIAAGKVSDATRAEVKRRGCAVIKGHFPREQALAWDRAMLDYLDLNRFDDVYQGPGDSFFGSLDASRPEIYPIYWSQAQMQARQSEEMAQAQSFLNRLWQVESEGQQWFNPDISVIYPDRIRRRPPGTTSNGLGAHTDSGALERWLLPAYQKVFASVFSGNVEQYDPWNAAHRTEVEEYTVDNTTKCSVFRTFQGWTALSDMIPDQGLLHVVPIPEAMAYVLLRPLLDDVPDDELCGVAPGQSAADFREVAPHC
;
A
#
# COMPACT_ATOMS: atom_id res chain seq x y z
N MET A 1 -30.94 -7.31 5.42
CA MET A 1 -31.37 -5.91 5.18
C MET A 1 -30.32 -5.25 4.30
N PRO A 2 -30.68 -4.33 3.39
CA PRO A 2 -29.67 -3.56 2.66
C PRO A 2 -28.80 -2.79 3.67
N ILE A 3 -27.49 -2.77 3.45
CA ILE A 3 -26.53 -2.06 4.30
C ILE A 3 -26.82 -0.56 4.20
N THR A 4 -27.35 0.04 5.26
CA THR A 4 -27.87 1.43 5.24
C THR A 4 -26.82 2.51 5.56
N PHE A 5 -25.58 2.13 5.90
CA PHE A 5 -24.54 3.08 6.35
C PHE A 5 -23.49 3.43 5.29
N THR A 6 -23.55 2.83 4.11
CA THR A 6 -22.52 3.04 3.07
C THR A 6 -22.71 4.35 2.33
N HIS A 7 -21.61 4.92 1.85
CA HIS A 7 -21.57 6.18 1.12
C HIS A 7 -20.63 6.05 -0.08
N GLU A 8 -21.13 6.23 -1.30
CA GLU A 8 -20.31 6.26 -2.54
C GLU A 8 -19.48 7.53 -2.68
N THR A 9 -19.85 8.59 -1.97
CA THR A 9 -19.14 9.87 -1.93
C THR A 9 -18.84 10.25 -0.48
N LEU A 10 -17.94 11.21 -0.25
CA LEU A 10 -17.60 11.64 1.10
C LEU A 10 -18.88 12.09 1.85
N PRO A 11 -19.23 11.47 3.00
CA PRO A 11 -20.39 11.90 3.77
C PRO A 11 -20.23 13.34 4.27
N ALA A 12 -21.32 14.10 4.22
CA ALA A 12 -21.35 15.48 4.73
C ALA A 12 -21.07 15.58 6.25
N ASP A 13 -21.43 14.53 7.01
CA ASP A 13 -21.06 14.37 8.42
C ASP A 13 -20.34 13.02 8.60
N PRO A 14 -19.00 12.99 8.48
CA PRO A 14 -18.21 11.77 8.63
C PRO A 14 -18.39 11.12 10.00
N LYS A 15 -18.52 11.91 11.06
CA LYS A 15 -18.68 11.40 12.43
C LYS A 15 -20.01 10.67 12.61
N ALA A 16 -21.09 11.21 12.05
CA ALA A 16 -22.39 10.53 12.05
C ALA A 16 -22.37 9.22 11.25
N ALA A 17 -21.73 9.23 10.07
CA ALA A 17 -21.56 8.03 9.25
C ALA A 17 -20.75 6.95 9.98
N ILE A 18 -19.66 7.33 10.68
CA ILE A 18 -18.85 6.41 11.49
C ILE A 18 -19.69 5.78 12.61
N ARG A 19 -20.46 6.57 13.37
CA ARG A 19 -21.33 6.04 14.44
C ARG A 19 -22.32 5.00 13.92
N GLN A 20 -23.02 5.31 12.83
CA GLN A 20 -23.99 4.40 12.21
C GLN A 20 -23.32 3.12 11.69
N MET A 21 -22.15 3.26 11.06
CA MET A 21 -21.34 2.14 10.58
C MET A 21 -20.91 1.23 11.74
N LYS A 22 -20.31 1.78 12.79
CA LYS A 22 -19.88 0.99 13.96
C LYS A 22 -21.02 0.23 14.60
N GLN A 23 -22.16 0.90 14.82
CA GLN A 23 -23.34 0.24 15.38
C GLN A 23 -23.80 -0.94 14.51
N THR A 24 -23.85 -0.75 13.19
CA THR A 24 -24.31 -1.79 12.26
C THR A 24 -23.31 -2.94 12.18
N LEU A 25 -22.02 -2.66 12.07
CA LEU A 25 -20.98 -3.69 12.00
C LEU A 25 -20.84 -4.47 13.30
N ARG A 26 -20.87 -3.81 14.47
CA ARG A 26 -20.89 -4.50 15.77
C ARG A 26 -22.08 -5.46 15.86
N ALA A 27 -23.27 -5.03 15.45
CA ALA A 27 -24.46 -5.88 15.44
C ALA A 27 -24.36 -7.05 14.43
N GLN A 28 -23.74 -6.82 13.27
CA GLN A 28 -23.55 -7.84 12.24
C GLN A 28 -22.52 -8.91 12.63
N ILE A 29 -21.43 -8.50 13.26
CA ILE A 29 -20.34 -9.39 13.70
C ILE A 29 -20.74 -10.15 14.98
N GLY A 30 -21.48 -9.50 15.88
CA GLY A 30 -21.77 -10.03 17.21
C GLY A 30 -20.62 -9.74 18.17
N ASP A 31 -19.91 -10.77 18.60
CA ASP A 31 -18.78 -10.64 19.54
C ASP A 31 -17.50 -10.18 18.80
N VAL A 32 -17.37 -8.87 18.60
CA VAL A 32 -16.22 -8.25 17.94
C VAL A 32 -14.92 -8.55 18.68
N GLN A 33 -14.93 -8.55 20.01
CA GLN A 33 -13.73 -8.82 20.81
C GLN A 33 -13.23 -10.25 20.55
N ALA A 34 -14.12 -11.25 20.60
CA ALA A 34 -13.73 -12.63 20.32
C ALA A 34 -13.22 -12.82 18.87
N VAL A 35 -13.78 -12.12 17.88
CA VAL A 35 -13.26 -12.13 16.51
C VAL A 35 -11.88 -11.48 16.44
N PHE A 36 -11.70 -10.34 17.10
CA PHE A 36 -10.43 -9.62 17.15
C PHE A 36 -9.33 -10.42 17.84
N ASP A 37 -9.64 -11.15 18.92
CA ASP A 37 -8.68 -12.00 19.65
C ASP A 37 -8.20 -13.17 18.78
N ARG A 38 -9.12 -13.84 18.06
CA ARG A 38 -8.74 -14.89 17.10
C ARG A 38 -7.85 -14.35 15.99
N LEU A 39 -8.19 -13.20 15.43
CA LEU A 39 -7.37 -12.55 14.41
C LEU A 39 -6.00 -12.15 14.96
N SER A 40 -5.94 -11.62 16.18
CA SER A 40 -4.71 -11.22 16.85
C SER A 40 -3.77 -12.41 17.01
N ALA A 41 -4.26 -13.57 17.44
CA ALA A 41 -3.45 -14.79 17.54
C ALA A 41 -2.85 -15.22 16.19
N ILE A 42 -3.58 -15.06 15.08
CA ILE A 42 -3.07 -15.32 13.72
C ILE A 42 -1.93 -14.37 13.38
N ILE A 43 -2.10 -13.06 13.65
CA ILE A 43 -1.09 -12.04 13.38
C ILE A 43 0.16 -12.22 14.28
N GLU A 44 -0.03 -12.49 15.57
CA GLU A 44 1.05 -12.77 16.52
C GLU A 44 1.92 -13.97 16.08
N ALA A 45 1.30 -15.02 15.55
CA ALA A 45 2.04 -16.15 14.99
C ALA A 45 2.93 -15.73 13.80
N ARG A 46 2.48 -14.78 12.96
CA ARG A 46 3.30 -14.21 11.88
C ARG A 46 4.44 -13.36 12.42
N VAL A 47 4.17 -12.54 13.42
CA VAL A 47 5.19 -11.72 14.09
C VAL A 47 6.27 -12.60 14.71
N ALA A 48 5.88 -13.70 15.38
CA ALA A 48 6.82 -14.67 15.94
C ALA A 48 7.71 -15.31 14.86
N GLU A 49 7.13 -15.71 13.72
CA GLU A 49 7.88 -16.22 12.58
C GLU A 49 8.88 -15.19 12.02
N ILE A 50 8.43 -13.94 11.83
CA ILE A 50 9.28 -12.83 11.35
C ILE A 50 10.44 -12.59 12.31
N ASN A 51 10.18 -12.58 13.62
CA ASN A 51 11.21 -12.40 14.64
C ASN A 51 12.21 -13.56 14.66
N ALA A 52 11.75 -14.80 14.47
CA ALA A 52 12.62 -15.96 14.36
C ALA A 52 13.56 -15.87 13.14
N LEU A 53 13.04 -15.45 11.97
CA LEU A 53 13.85 -15.22 10.77
C LEU A 53 14.90 -14.13 10.98
N LYS A 54 14.50 -12.99 11.58
CA LYS A 54 15.41 -11.89 11.92
C LYS A 54 16.51 -12.34 12.88
N ALA A 55 16.17 -13.10 13.92
CA ALA A 55 17.13 -13.62 14.89
C ALA A 55 18.16 -14.58 14.26
N GLN A 56 17.78 -15.27 13.19
CA GLN A 56 18.66 -16.15 12.40
C GLN A 56 19.48 -15.39 11.34
N GLY A 57 19.28 -14.07 11.19
CA GLY A 57 19.91 -13.27 10.14
C GLY A 57 19.38 -13.58 8.72
N GLN A 58 18.22 -14.22 8.61
CA GLN A 58 17.60 -14.51 7.32
C GLN A 58 16.80 -13.31 6.81
N PRO A 59 16.75 -13.09 5.49
CA PRO A 59 15.89 -12.06 4.92
C PRO A 59 14.42 -12.41 5.18
N VAL A 60 13.64 -11.43 5.62
CA VAL A 60 12.18 -11.59 5.78
C VAL A 60 11.46 -11.38 4.45
N TRP A 61 11.99 -10.51 3.59
CA TRP A 61 11.44 -10.22 2.28
C TRP A 61 11.86 -11.31 1.30
N PRO A 62 10.92 -11.91 0.55
CA PRO A 62 11.25 -12.82 -0.54
C PRO A 62 12.13 -12.10 -1.57
N VAL A 63 13.27 -12.70 -1.91
CA VAL A 63 14.24 -12.16 -2.87
C VAL A 63 14.19 -12.98 -4.15
N ILE A 64 13.83 -12.34 -5.26
CA ILE A 64 13.62 -12.99 -6.56
C ILE A 64 14.63 -12.44 -7.56
N PRO A 65 15.53 -13.25 -8.12
CA PRO A 65 16.34 -12.83 -9.26
C PRO A 65 15.45 -12.51 -10.46
N PHE A 66 15.63 -11.35 -11.10
CA PHE A 66 14.86 -11.01 -12.30
C PHE A 66 15.01 -12.04 -13.43
N ALA A 67 16.19 -12.65 -13.55
CA ALA A 67 16.44 -13.71 -14.52
C ALA A 67 15.44 -14.88 -14.39
N ASP A 68 15.00 -15.21 -13.17
CA ASP A 68 14.01 -16.27 -12.95
C ASP A 68 12.60 -15.83 -13.35
N ILE A 69 12.26 -14.55 -13.18
CA ILE A 69 11.01 -13.97 -13.69
C ILE A 69 11.01 -14.01 -15.22
N ALA A 70 12.06 -13.47 -15.85
CA ALA A 70 12.21 -13.40 -17.29
C ALA A 70 12.22 -14.79 -17.95
N ALA A 71 12.76 -15.81 -17.28
CA ALA A 71 12.78 -17.18 -17.75
C ALA A 71 11.51 -17.99 -17.39
N GLY A 72 10.57 -17.42 -16.64
CA GLY A 72 9.37 -18.13 -16.16
C GLY A 72 9.66 -19.26 -15.17
N LYS A 73 10.76 -19.16 -14.39
CA LYS A 73 11.29 -20.21 -13.51
C LYS A 73 11.06 -19.96 -12.01
N VAL A 74 10.32 -18.91 -11.65
CA VAL A 74 9.98 -18.66 -10.24
C VAL A 74 9.12 -19.80 -9.68
N SER A 75 9.64 -20.46 -8.65
CA SER A 75 9.03 -21.63 -8.04
C SER A 75 7.71 -21.31 -7.33
N ASP A 76 6.85 -22.32 -7.18
CA ASP A 76 5.60 -22.20 -6.41
C ASP A 76 5.86 -21.85 -4.95
N ALA A 77 6.96 -22.35 -4.37
CA ALA A 77 7.37 -22.00 -3.00
C ALA A 77 7.67 -20.50 -2.88
N THR A 78 8.41 -19.93 -3.83
CA THR A 78 8.68 -18.49 -3.86
C THR A 78 7.40 -17.68 -4.07
N ARG A 79 6.51 -18.11 -4.96
CA ARG A 79 5.20 -17.45 -5.17
C ARG A 79 4.37 -17.46 -3.89
N ALA A 80 4.32 -18.60 -3.19
CA ALA A 80 3.64 -18.73 -1.91
C ALA A 80 4.29 -17.83 -0.83
N GLU A 81 5.61 -17.67 -0.84
CA GLU A 81 6.31 -16.80 0.10
C GLU A 81 5.99 -15.32 -0.15
N VAL A 82 5.94 -14.87 -1.41
CA VAL A 82 5.46 -13.51 -1.75
C VAL A 82 4.02 -13.32 -1.27
N LYS A 83 3.14 -14.32 -1.49
CA LYS A 83 1.77 -14.26 -0.99
C LYS A 83 1.70 -14.20 0.53
N ARG A 84 2.58 -14.93 1.22
CA ARG A 84 2.67 -14.96 2.68
C ARG A 84 3.16 -13.65 3.28
N ARG A 85 4.08 -12.96 2.59
CA ARG A 85 4.75 -11.74 3.09
C ARG A 85 4.16 -10.44 2.56
N GLY A 86 3.40 -10.47 1.47
CA GLY A 86 2.81 -9.27 0.86
C GLY A 86 3.83 -8.32 0.22
N CYS A 87 5.08 -8.75 0.07
CA CYS A 87 6.16 -7.95 -0.50
C CYS A 87 7.19 -8.83 -1.22
N ALA A 88 8.03 -8.23 -2.07
CA ALA A 88 9.13 -8.91 -2.74
C ALA A 88 10.25 -7.91 -3.10
N VAL A 89 11.48 -8.41 -3.20
CA VAL A 89 12.62 -7.70 -3.80
C VAL A 89 12.99 -8.39 -5.11
N ILE A 90 12.87 -7.70 -6.24
CA ILE A 90 13.35 -8.20 -7.54
C ILE A 90 14.80 -7.74 -7.73
N LYS A 91 15.74 -8.67 -7.54
CA LYS A 91 17.18 -8.39 -7.68
C LYS A 91 17.60 -8.40 -9.13
N GLY A 92 18.34 -7.36 -9.53
CA GLY A 92 18.82 -7.21 -10.90
C GLY A 92 17.69 -6.99 -11.91
N HIS A 93 16.58 -6.36 -11.47
CA HIS A 93 15.46 -6.00 -12.36
C HIS A 93 15.93 -5.21 -13.58
N PHE A 94 16.84 -4.27 -13.35
CA PHE A 94 17.57 -3.58 -14.39
C PHE A 94 19.08 -3.72 -14.17
N PRO A 95 19.90 -3.72 -15.24
CA PRO A 95 21.33 -3.57 -15.13
C PRO A 95 21.71 -2.32 -14.31
N ARG A 96 22.68 -2.46 -13.41
CA ARG A 96 23.12 -1.36 -12.53
C ARG A 96 23.55 -0.13 -13.30
N GLU A 97 24.26 -0.31 -14.41
CA GLU A 97 24.72 0.80 -15.26
C GLU A 97 23.56 1.60 -15.85
N GLN A 98 22.46 0.93 -16.22
CA GLN A 98 21.26 1.57 -16.72
C GLN A 98 20.57 2.39 -15.62
N ALA A 99 20.43 1.82 -14.42
CA ALA A 99 19.87 2.55 -13.28
C ALA A 99 20.67 3.82 -12.93
N LEU A 100 22.01 3.74 -12.94
CA LEU A 100 22.89 4.89 -12.70
C LEU A 100 22.90 5.90 -13.85
N ALA A 101 22.71 5.45 -15.10
CA ALA A 101 22.52 6.35 -16.23
C ALA A 101 21.18 7.10 -16.11
N TRP A 102 20.11 6.42 -15.69
CA TRP A 102 18.82 7.04 -15.39
C TRP A 102 18.90 8.05 -14.24
N ASP A 103 19.60 7.76 -13.14
CA ASP A 103 19.78 8.73 -12.05
C ASP A 103 20.46 10.03 -12.54
N ARG A 104 21.54 9.89 -13.31
CA ARG A 104 22.25 11.04 -13.92
C ARG A 104 21.35 11.81 -14.87
N ALA A 105 20.63 11.12 -15.76
CA ALA A 105 19.71 11.77 -16.69
C ALA A 105 18.57 12.51 -15.98
N MET A 106 18.12 12.03 -14.81
CA MET A 106 17.14 12.77 -14.01
C MET A 106 17.74 14.03 -13.38
N LEU A 107 18.99 14.00 -12.91
CA LEU A 107 19.69 15.20 -12.43
C LEU A 107 19.84 16.24 -13.53
N ASP A 108 20.35 15.83 -14.69
CA ASP A 108 20.52 16.70 -15.84
C ASP A 108 19.18 17.32 -16.26
N TYR A 109 18.09 16.54 -16.19
CA TYR A 109 16.74 17.03 -16.45
C TYR A 109 16.28 18.08 -15.45
N LEU A 110 16.51 17.89 -14.14
CA LEU A 110 16.16 18.87 -13.11
C LEU A 110 16.96 20.17 -13.29
N ASP A 111 18.26 20.05 -13.53
CA ASP A 111 19.18 21.19 -13.68
C ASP A 111 18.87 22.00 -14.95
N LEU A 112 18.67 21.33 -16.09
CA LEU A 112 18.33 21.98 -17.36
C LEU A 112 17.03 22.80 -17.26
N ASN A 113 16.08 22.35 -16.45
CA ASN A 113 14.80 23.02 -16.24
C ASN A 113 14.79 23.95 -15.02
N ARG A 114 15.95 24.15 -14.37
CA ARG A 114 16.11 25.04 -13.20
C ARG A 114 15.10 24.74 -12.09
N PHE A 115 14.88 23.45 -11.80
CA PHE A 115 13.84 23.01 -10.86
C PHE A 115 13.93 23.73 -9.50
N ASP A 116 15.13 23.86 -8.95
CA ASP A 116 15.38 24.51 -7.66
C ASP A 116 14.97 25.98 -7.63
N ASP A 117 14.98 26.68 -8.78
CA ASP A 117 14.59 28.10 -8.86
C ASP A 117 13.06 28.28 -8.90
N VAL A 118 12.33 27.26 -9.35
CA VAL A 118 10.88 27.35 -9.61
C VAL A 118 10.04 26.63 -8.58
N TYR A 119 10.60 25.69 -7.83
CA TYR A 119 9.88 24.92 -6.83
C TYR A 119 9.38 25.81 -5.69
N GLN A 120 8.06 25.81 -5.46
CA GLN A 120 7.38 26.66 -4.47
C GLN A 120 7.01 25.93 -3.16
N GLY A 121 7.52 24.72 -2.96
CA GLY A 121 7.17 23.87 -1.80
C GLY A 121 6.16 22.76 -2.12
N PRO A 122 5.77 21.95 -1.12
CA PRO A 122 4.85 20.85 -1.31
C PRO A 122 3.47 21.36 -1.78
N GLY A 123 2.98 20.82 -2.90
CA GLY A 123 1.67 21.17 -3.46
C GLY A 123 0.50 20.45 -2.80
N ASP A 124 0.76 19.57 -1.83
CA ASP A 124 -0.23 18.84 -1.06
C ASP A 124 0.18 18.77 0.42
N SER A 125 -0.81 18.56 1.30
CA SER A 125 -0.59 18.33 2.73
C SER A 125 -0.78 16.86 3.11
N PHE A 126 -0.67 15.94 2.15
CA PHE A 126 -1.06 14.53 2.34
C PHE A 126 -0.25 13.84 3.46
N PHE A 127 1.00 14.26 3.67
CA PHE A 127 1.90 13.76 4.72
C PHE A 127 2.21 14.79 5.84
N GLY A 128 1.49 15.91 5.92
CA GLY A 128 1.84 17.03 6.81
C GLY A 128 3.00 17.90 6.27
N SER A 129 3.16 19.10 6.85
CA SER A 129 4.06 20.15 6.35
C SER A 129 5.54 19.75 6.42
N LEU A 130 6.12 19.39 5.26
CA LEU A 130 7.56 19.21 5.10
C LEU A 130 8.20 20.57 4.74
N ASP A 131 8.80 21.22 5.73
CA ASP A 131 9.62 22.43 5.56
C ASP A 131 11.00 22.04 5.01
N ALA A 132 11.16 22.03 3.68
CA ALA A 132 12.47 21.92 3.07
C ALA A 132 12.57 22.73 1.77
N SER A 133 13.66 23.50 1.62
CA SER A 133 14.00 24.24 0.40
C SER A 133 14.30 23.33 -0.79
N ARG A 134 14.58 22.04 -0.56
CA ARG A 134 14.58 20.97 -1.55
C ARG A 134 13.74 19.81 -1.02
N PRO A 135 12.72 19.34 -1.76
CA PRO A 135 11.87 18.27 -1.26
C PRO A 135 12.60 16.93 -1.35
N GLU A 136 12.32 15.99 -0.44
CA GLU A 136 12.77 14.61 -0.61
C GLU A 136 12.00 13.89 -1.72
N ILE A 137 10.75 14.34 -1.98
CA ILE A 137 9.85 13.81 -3.01
C ILE A 137 9.66 14.87 -4.09
N TYR A 138 10.15 14.61 -5.29
CA TYR A 138 10.06 15.54 -6.41
C TYR A 138 8.78 15.27 -7.20
N PRO A 139 7.90 16.28 -7.40
CA PRO A 139 6.69 16.16 -8.20
C PRO A 139 7.01 16.23 -9.71
N ILE A 140 7.87 15.32 -10.18
CA ILE A 140 8.28 15.18 -11.57
C ILE A 140 7.80 13.83 -12.08
N TYR A 141 7.18 13.84 -13.26
CA TYR A 141 6.41 12.69 -13.76
C TYR A 141 6.90 12.19 -15.12
N TRP A 142 7.51 13.05 -15.93
CA TRP A 142 7.68 12.82 -17.37
C TRP A 142 9.12 12.82 -17.86
N SER A 143 10.10 12.64 -16.96
CA SER A 143 11.48 12.48 -17.41
C SER A 143 11.63 11.24 -18.30
N GLN A 144 12.59 11.28 -19.24
CA GLN A 144 12.84 10.14 -20.12
C GLN A 144 13.17 8.88 -19.32
N ALA A 145 13.95 9.00 -18.25
CA ALA A 145 14.27 7.90 -17.35
C ALA A 145 13.02 7.22 -16.77
N GLN A 146 12.08 8.01 -16.24
CA GLN A 146 10.82 7.49 -15.70
C GLN A 146 9.99 6.78 -16.78
N MET A 147 9.81 7.41 -17.95
CA MET A 147 8.96 6.84 -19.00
C MET A 147 9.58 5.58 -19.62
N GLN A 148 10.90 5.57 -19.85
CA GLN A 148 11.62 4.40 -20.35
C GLN A 148 11.52 3.21 -19.38
N ALA A 149 11.71 3.44 -18.09
CA ALA A 149 11.60 2.38 -17.09
C ALA A 149 10.16 1.82 -17.01
N ARG A 150 9.13 2.67 -17.10
CA ARG A 150 7.73 2.25 -17.03
C ARG A 150 7.28 1.42 -18.24
N GLN A 151 7.75 1.76 -19.43
CA GLN A 151 7.37 1.09 -20.67
C GLN A 151 8.34 -0.03 -21.09
N SER A 152 9.32 -0.36 -20.24
CA SER A 152 10.32 -1.38 -20.56
C SER A 152 9.70 -2.78 -20.54
N GLU A 153 10.28 -3.69 -21.33
CA GLU A 153 9.87 -5.11 -21.36
C GLU A 153 10.06 -5.77 -19.99
N GLU A 154 11.18 -5.45 -19.32
CA GLU A 154 11.50 -5.97 -17.99
C GLU A 154 10.48 -5.53 -16.94
N MET A 155 9.96 -4.31 -17.04
CA MET A 155 8.88 -3.83 -16.18
C MET A 155 7.58 -4.58 -16.47
N ALA A 156 7.21 -4.74 -17.74
CA ALA A 156 6.01 -5.49 -18.13
C ALA A 156 6.05 -6.95 -17.62
N GLN A 157 7.20 -7.62 -17.72
CA GLN A 157 7.41 -8.97 -17.20
C GLN A 157 7.24 -9.05 -15.69
N ALA A 158 7.84 -8.11 -14.94
CA ALA A 158 7.71 -8.06 -13.49
C ALA A 158 6.26 -7.76 -13.05
N GLN A 159 5.58 -6.82 -13.71
CA GLN A 159 4.19 -6.47 -13.43
C GLN A 159 3.25 -7.64 -13.72
N SER A 160 3.38 -8.30 -14.88
CA SER A 160 2.58 -9.50 -15.19
C SER A 160 2.80 -10.61 -14.16
N PHE A 161 4.06 -10.88 -13.78
CA PHE A 161 4.37 -11.86 -12.74
C PHE A 161 3.68 -11.55 -11.41
N LEU A 162 3.76 -10.31 -10.92
CA LEU A 162 3.16 -9.89 -9.65
C LEU A 162 1.63 -9.92 -9.71
N ASN A 163 1.04 -9.41 -10.78
CA ASN A 163 -0.41 -9.42 -11.00
C ASN A 163 -0.98 -10.84 -10.98
N ARG A 164 -0.25 -11.82 -11.52
CA ARG A 164 -0.65 -13.23 -11.55
C ARG A 164 -0.63 -13.95 -10.20
N LEU A 165 -0.16 -13.30 -9.13
CA LEU A 165 -0.27 -13.83 -7.75
C LEU A 165 -1.70 -13.70 -7.19
N TRP A 166 -2.50 -12.81 -7.77
CA TRP A 166 -3.88 -12.54 -7.41
C TRP A 166 -4.84 -13.57 -8.02
N GLN A 167 -5.91 -13.89 -7.31
CA GLN A 167 -7.07 -14.55 -7.90
C GLN A 167 -7.84 -13.52 -8.73
N VAL A 168 -7.60 -13.51 -10.04
CA VAL A 168 -8.18 -12.53 -10.98
C VAL A 168 -9.54 -12.94 -11.54
N GLU A 169 -9.92 -14.20 -11.39
CA GLU A 169 -11.21 -14.74 -11.82
C GLU A 169 -12.01 -15.24 -10.60
N SER A 170 -13.22 -14.71 -10.45
CA SER A 170 -14.22 -15.21 -9.51
C SER A 170 -15.61 -14.77 -9.98
N GLU A 171 -16.67 -15.43 -9.50
CA GLU A 171 -18.06 -15.03 -9.78
C GLU A 171 -18.42 -14.96 -11.28
N GLY A 172 -17.73 -15.75 -12.11
CA GLY A 172 -17.92 -15.76 -13.57
C GLY A 172 -17.35 -14.53 -14.29
N GLN A 173 -16.55 -13.71 -13.60
CA GLN A 173 -15.92 -12.51 -14.13
C GLN A 173 -14.41 -12.54 -13.97
N GLN A 174 -13.70 -11.99 -14.95
CA GLN A 174 -12.30 -11.61 -14.83
C GLN A 174 -12.22 -10.15 -14.36
N TRP A 175 -11.65 -9.90 -13.17
CA TRP A 175 -11.64 -8.59 -12.52
C TRP A 175 -10.68 -7.60 -13.18
N PHE A 176 -9.56 -8.08 -13.72
CA PHE A 176 -8.61 -7.30 -14.52
C PHE A 176 -7.75 -8.22 -15.41
N ASN A 177 -7.13 -7.66 -16.45
CA ASN A 177 -6.14 -8.38 -17.24
C ASN A 177 -4.76 -8.35 -16.52
N PRO A 178 -4.24 -9.49 -16.02
CA PRO A 178 -2.99 -9.47 -15.27
C PRO A 178 -1.76 -9.18 -16.14
N ASP A 179 -1.84 -9.34 -17.46
CA ASP A 179 -0.68 -9.21 -18.35
C ASP A 179 -0.45 -7.81 -18.91
N ILE A 180 -1.37 -6.87 -18.65
CA ILE A 180 -1.27 -5.49 -19.13
C ILE A 180 -1.56 -4.56 -17.96
N SER A 181 -0.56 -3.78 -17.57
CA SER A 181 -0.71 -2.72 -16.57
C SER A 181 -0.74 -1.36 -17.26
N VAL A 182 -1.58 -0.45 -16.77
CA VAL A 182 -1.61 0.94 -17.24
C VAL A 182 -0.34 1.67 -16.80
N ILE A 183 0.13 2.62 -17.60
CA ILE A 183 1.16 3.57 -17.14
C ILE A 183 0.53 4.46 -16.07
N TYR A 184 1.01 4.31 -14.83
CA TYR A 184 0.67 5.19 -13.72
C TYR A 184 1.86 6.14 -13.45
N PRO A 185 1.80 7.40 -13.91
CA PRO A 185 2.88 8.37 -13.70
C PRO A 185 2.93 8.81 -12.24
N ASP A 186 3.99 8.44 -11.54
CA ASP A 186 4.24 8.82 -10.15
C ASP A 186 5.54 9.64 -10.01
N ARG A 187 5.72 10.19 -8.82
CA ARG A 187 6.82 11.05 -8.38
C ARG A 187 8.13 10.26 -8.26
N ILE A 188 9.22 10.98 -7.98
CA ILE A 188 10.51 10.37 -7.63
C ILE A 188 10.92 10.80 -6.23
N ARG A 189 11.71 9.97 -5.55
CA ARG A 189 12.30 10.31 -4.25
C ARG A 189 13.81 10.42 -4.38
N ARG A 190 14.40 11.51 -3.91
CA ARG A 190 15.84 11.76 -3.94
C ARG A 190 16.33 12.33 -2.61
N ARG A 191 17.31 11.68 -2.02
CA ARG A 191 17.96 12.07 -0.75
C ARG A 191 19.48 12.08 -0.96
N PRO A 192 20.12 13.23 -1.21
CA PRO A 192 21.57 13.30 -1.39
C PRO A 192 22.34 12.89 -0.10
N PRO A 193 23.61 12.51 -0.20
CA PRO A 193 24.46 12.26 0.98
C PRO A 193 24.43 13.44 1.96
N GLY A 194 24.31 13.15 3.25
CA GLY A 194 24.18 14.16 4.31
C GLY A 194 22.73 14.59 4.62
N THR A 195 21.73 14.09 3.90
CA THR A 195 20.31 14.37 4.19
C THR A 195 19.90 13.84 5.56
N THR A 196 19.30 14.70 6.38
CA THR A 196 18.62 14.31 7.63
C THR A 196 17.11 14.36 7.41
N SER A 197 16.39 13.32 7.80
CA SER A 197 14.95 13.16 7.57
C SER A 197 14.29 12.53 8.78
N ASN A 198 13.06 12.94 9.08
CA ASN A 198 12.20 12.24 10.04
C ASN A 198 11.55 10.98 9.42
N GLY A 199 11.74 10.75 8.12
CA GLY A 199 11.12 9.66 7.39
C GLY A 199 9.60 9.85 7.25
N LEU A 200 8.90 8.75 7.01
CA LEU A 200 7.43 8.71 6.95
C LEU A 200 6.92 7.74 8.01
N GLY A 201 5.82 8.12 8.67
CA GLY A 201 5.10 7.27 9.60
C GLY A 201 4.53 6.02 8.91
N ALA A 202 4.22 4.98 9.68
CA ALA A 202 3.62 3.77 9.12
C ALA A 202 2.18 4.07 8.69
N HIS A 203 1.84 3.80 7.44
CA HIS A 203 0.51 4.07 6.89
C HIS A 203 0.16 3.02 5.83
N THR A 204 -1.08 3.07 5.36
CA THR A 204 -1.55 2.33 4.18
C THR A 204 -2.25 3.30 3.24
N ASP A 205 -1.91 3.25 1.94
CA ASP A 205 -2.58 4.01 0.89
C ASP A 205 -3.82 3.26 0.35
N SER A 206 -4.38 3.75 -0.76
CA SER A 206 -5.56 3.14 -1.40
C SER A 206 -6.79 3.25 -0.48
N GLY A 207 -7.20 4.49 -0.22
CA GLY A 207 -8.31 4.87 0.67
C GLY A 207 -7.99 4.79 2.17
N ALA A 208 -8.78 5.51 2.96
CA ALA A 208 -8.75 5.45 4.43
C ALA A 208 -10.17 5.22 4.96
N LEU A 209 -10.98 6.28 5.11
CA LEU A 209 -12.37 6.21 5.57
C LEU A 209 -13.23 5.31 4.66
N GLU A 210 -12.93 5.34 3.38
CA GLU A 210 -13.53 4.54 2.32
C GLU A 210 -13.56 3.05 2.65
N ARG A 211 -12.56 2.53 3.37
CA ARG A 211 -12.47 1.09 3.69
C ARG A 211 -13.63 0.58 4.54
N TRP A 212 -14.27 1.47 5.30
CA TRP A 212 -15.49 1.15 6.02
C TRP A 212 -16.74 1.62 5.28
N LEU A 213 -16.71 2.79 4.63
CA LEU A 213 -17.93 3.43 4.15
C LEU A 213 -18.27 3.12 2.69
N LEU A 214 -17.31 2.75 1.82
CA LEU A 214 -17.62 2.46 0.42
C LEU A 214 -18.36 1.12 0.27
N PRO A 215 -19.40 1.04 -0.57
CA PRO A 215 -20.06 -0.22 -0.92
C PRO A 215 -19.09 -1.28 -1.48
N ALA A 216 -18.15 -0.86 -2.34
CA ALA A 216 -17.15 -1.77 -2.92
C ALA A 216 -16.26 -2.40 -1.83
N TYR A 217 -15.76 -1.60 -0.89
CA TYR A 217 -14.94 -2.13 0.20
C TYR A 217 -15.73 -3.02 1.18
N GLN A 218 -17.03 -2.76 1.39
CA GLN A 218 -17.88 -3.67 2.14
C GLN A 218 -17.94 -5.07 1.50
N LYS A 219 -17.88 -5.17 0.16
CA LYS A 219 -17.78 -6.45 -0.54
C LYS A 219 -16.38 -7.05 -0.44
N VAL A 220 -15.33 -6.25 -0.68
CA VAL A 220 -13.92 -6.69 -0.60
C VAL A 220 -13.61 -7.30 0.77
N PHE A 221 -14.11 -6.68 1.84
CA PHE A 221 -13.86 -7.10 3.22
C PHE A 221 -15.05 -7.81 3.87
N ALA A 222 -15.97 -8.39 3.07
CA ALA A 222 -17.18 -9.02 3.57
C ALA A 222 -16.90 -10.12 4.62
N SER A 223 -15.86 -10.94 4.42
CA SER A 223 -15.45 -11.97 5.38
C SER A 223 -14.99 -11.37 6.72
N VAL A 224 -14.30 -10.22 6.68
CA VAL A 224 -13.86 -9.51 7.89
C VAL A 224 -15.07 -8.94 8.63
N PHE A 225 -15.94 -8.22 7.93
CA PHE A 225 -17.12 -7.56 8.52
C PHE A 225 -18.28 -8.52 8.84
N SER A 226 -18.19 -9.80 8.49
CA SER A 226 -19.10 -10.86 8.94
C SER A 226 -18.53 -11.72 10.07
N GLY A 227 -17.32 -11.41 10.56
CA GLY A 227 -16.65 -12.14 11.64
C GLY A 227 -15.93 -13.44 11.21
N ASN A 228 -15.99 -13.80 9.93
CA ASN A 228 -15.32 -14.96 9.33
C ASN A 228 -13.92 -14.60 8.83
N VAL A 229 -13.10 -14.01 9.71
CA VAL A 229 -11.80 -13.42 9.36
C VAL A 229 -10.83 -14.42 8.71
N GLU A 230 -10.96 -15.70 9.02
CA GLU A 230 -10.15 -16.79 8.47
C GLU A 230 -10.44 -17.06 6.98
N GLN A 231 -11.58 -16.58 6.46
CA GLN A 231 -11.95 -16.68 5.05
C GLN A 231 -11.52 -15.44 4.24
N TYR A 232 -10.94 -14.42 4.87
CA TYR A 232 -10.42 -13.27 4.15
C TYR A 232 -9.13 -13.63 3.41
N ASP A 233 -9.14 -13.50 2.09
CA ASP A 233 -7.95 -13.63 1.25
C ASP A 233 -7.50 -12.24 0.76
N PRO A 234 -6.33 -11.73 1.20
CA PRO A 234 -5.75 -10.49 0.68
C PRO A 234 -5.52 -10.51 -0.83
N TRP A 235 -5.40 -11.70 -1.44
CA TRP A 235 -5.08 -11.90 -2.86
C TRP A 235 -6.31 -12.10 -3.75
N ASN A 236 -7.52 -11.98 -3.21
CA ASN A 236 -8.74 -11.99 -4.00
C ASN A 236 -8.97 -10.60 -4.64
N ALA A 237 -9.08 -10.55 -5.97
CA ALA A 237 -9.28 -9.33 -6.73
C ALA A 237 -10.72 -8.79 -6.67
N ALA A 238 -11.68 -9.61 -6.21
CA ALA A 238 -13.10 -9.30 -6.27
C ALA A 238 -13.43 -7.91 -5.70
N HIS A 239 -14.16 -7.12 -6.51
CA HIS A 239 -14.62 -5.76 -6.23
C HIS A 239 -13.55 -4.69 -5.99
N ARG A 240 -12.25 -5.02 -5.97
CA ARG A 240 -11.19 -4.02 -5.73
C ARG A 240 -11.09 -2.98 -6.84
N THR A 241 -11.45 -3.35 -8.07
CA THR A 241 -11.52 -2.45 -9.23
C THR A 241 -12.78 -1.57 -9.25
N GLU A 242 -13.72 -1.78 -8.33
CA GLU A 242 -14.94 -0.98 -8.17
C GLU A 242 -14.77 0.15 -7.13
N VAL A 243 -13.60 0.23 -6.48
CA VAL A 243 -13.31 1.24 -5.46
C VAL A 243 -12.90 2.55 -6.12
N GLU A 244 -13.63 3.62 -5.80
CA GLU A 244 -13.28 4.99 -6.15
C GLU A 244 -13.05 5.80 -4.87
N GLU A 245 -11.81 6.25 -4.64
CA GLU A 245 -11.47 7.06 -3.47
C GLU A 245 -12.24 8.38 -3.44
N TYR A 246 -12.60 8.83 -2.23
CA TYR A 246 -13.26 10.11 -2.06
C TYR A 246 -12.37 11.25 -2.56
N THR A 247 -13.00 12.23 -3.19
CA THR A 247 -12.30 13.43 -3.64
C THR A 247 -12.36 14.48 -2.55
N VAL A 248 -11.20 14.94 -2.10
CA VAL A 248 -11.04 16.08 -1.19
C VAL A 248 -10.21 17.12 -1.91
N ASP A 249 -10.66 18.38 -1.88
CA ASP A 249 -10.00 19.48 -2.59
C ASP A 249 -8.54 19.61 -2.18
N ASN A 250 -7.65 19.72 -3.18
CA ASN A 250 -6.19 19.85 -3.02
C ASN A 250 -5.50 18.72 -2.25
N THR A 251 -6.10 17.55 -2.18
CA THR A 251 -5.50 16.36 -1.56
C THR A 251 -5.08 15.33 -2.60
N THR A 252 -3.93 14.70 -2.40
CA THR A 252 -3.50 13.53 -3.17
C THR A 252 -4.50 12.38 -3.01
N LYS A 253 -4.95 11.80 -4.12
CA LYS A 253 -5.72 10.57 -4.14
C LYS A 253 -5.17 9.59 -5.16
N CYS A 254 -5.46 8.30 -4.99
CA CYS A 254 -5.19 7.26 -5.96
C CYS A 254 -6.50 6.82 -6.63
N SER A 255 -6.74 7.26 -7.86
CA SER A 255 -7.92 6.88 -8.66
C SER A 255 -7.69 5.62 -9.51
N VAL A 256 -6.79 4.73 -9.09
CA VAL A 256 -6.47 3.50 -9.82
C VAL A 256 -6.32 2.33 -8.86
N PHE A 257 -6.75 1.15 -9.31
CA PHE A 257 -6.45 -0.10 -8.62
C PHE A 257 -4.98 -0.49 -8.83
N ARG A 258 -4.26 -0.72 -7.72
CA ARG A 258 -2.87 -1.19 -7.72
C ARG A 258 -2.80 -2.51 -6.96
N THR A 259 -2.39 -3.57 -7.65
CA THR A 259 -2.10 -4.88 -7.04
C THR A 259 -0.91 -4.79 -6.09
N PHE A 260 0.13 -4.07 -6.50
CA PHE A 260 1.30 -3.76 -5.70
C PHE A 260 1.68 -2.29 -5.89
N GLN A 261 2.16 -1.67 -4.81
CA GLN A 261 3.03 -0.51 -4.94
C GLN A 261 4.48 -0.97 -5.10
N GLY A 262 5.32 -0.13 -5.68
CA GLY A 262 6.73 -0.44 -5.87
C GLY A 262 7.52 0.73 -6.43
N TRP A 263 8.85 0.64 -6.35
CA TRP A 263 9.77 1.62 -6.89
C TRP A 263 11.05 0.92 -7.36
N THR A 264 11.68 1.48 -8.38
CA THR A 264 12.98 1.02 -8.89
C THR A 264 14.10 1.82 -8.23
N ALA A 265 15.09 1.14 -7.66
CA ALA A 265 16.25 1.79 -7.08
C ALA A 265 17.16 2.38 -8.17
N LEU A 266 17.39 3.70 -8.12
CA LEU A 266 18.33 4.40 -9.01
C LEU A 266 19.71 4.62 -8.35
N SER A 267 19.81 4.34 -7.05
CA SER A 267 21.04 4.31 -6.28
C SER A 267 21.09 3.06 -5.42
N ASP A 268 22.28 2.69 -4.95
CA ASP A 268 22.42 1.64 -3.95
C ASP A 268 21.76 2.08 -2.64
N MET A 269 21.03 1.17 -1.99
CA MET A 269 20.35 1.40 -0.72
C MET A 269 21.13 0.70 0.39
N ILE A 270 21.83 1.46 1.22
CA ILE A 270 22.73 0.95 2.25
C ILE A 270 21.94 0.79 3.57
N PRO A 271 22.18 -0.28 4.35
CA PRO A 271 21.60 -0.44 5.69
C PRO A 271 21.69 0.85 6.53
N ASP A 272 20.65 1.10 7.33
CA ASP A 272 20.54 2.21 8.28
C ASP A 272 20.47 3.63 7.69
N GLN A 273 20.28 3.78 6.37
CA GLN A 273 20.18 5.10 5.70
C GLN A 273 18.74 5.60 5.47
N GLY A 274 17.81 5.28 6.37
CA GLY A 274 16.39 5.63 6.23
C GLY A 274 15.71 4.84 5.10
N LEU A 275 15.69 3.52 5.27
CA LEU A 275 15.15 2.57 4.30
C LEU A 275 13.63 2.41 4.43
N LEU A 276 13.01 1.90 3.36
CA LEU A 276 11.62 1.44 3.41
C LEU A 276 11.51 0.28 4.41
N HIS A 277 10.53 0.38 5.30
CA HIS A 277 10.08 -0.71 6.14
C HIS A 277 8.65 -1.09 5.75
N VAL A 278 8.29 -2.36 5.94
CA VAL A 278 6.93 -2.87 5.76
C VAL A 278 6.58 -3.78 6.93
N VAL A 279 5.28 -3.94 7.19
CA VAL A 279 4.74 -5.05 7.97
C VAL A 279 4.43 -6.18 6.99
N PRO A 280 5.25 -7.25 6.91
CA PRO A 280 5.14 -8.26 5.85
C PRO A 280 4.07 -9.31 6.20
N ILE A 281 2.85 -8.82 6.46
CA ILE A 281 1.66 -9.57 6.86
C ILE A 281 0.46 -8.94 6.12
N PRO A 282 0.15 -9.36 4.88
CA PRO A 282 -0.90 -8.72 4.08
C PRO A 282 -2.29 -8.83 4.71
N GLU A 283 -2.55 -9.85 5.54
CA GLU A 283 -3.78 -10.00 6.31
C GLU A 283 -3.92 -9.01 7.48
N ALA A 284 -2.89 -8.23 7.82
CA ALA A 284 -2.95 -7.20 8.87
C ALA A 284 -3.99 -6.11 8.59
N MET A 285 -4.45 -5.96 7.35
CA MET A 285 -5.58 -5.07 7.05
C MET A 285 -6.84 -5.45 7.83
N ALA A 286 -7.11 -6.75 8.05
CA ALA A 286 -8.26 -7.16 8.86
C ALA A 286 -8.18 -6.63 10.30
N TYR A 287 -6.95 -6.54 10.84
CA TYR A 287 -6.72 -6.03 12.20
C TYR A 287 -7.05 -4.54 12.26
N VAL A 288 -6.56 -3.78 11.27
CA VAL A 288 -6.87 -2.35 11.11
C VAL A 288 -8.37 -2.11 10.99
N LEU A 289 -9.09 -2.93 10.25
CA LEU A 289 -10.53 -2.77 10.02
C LEU A 289 -11.36 -3.04 11.28
N LEU A 290 -10.96 -4.02 12.10
CA LEU A 290 -11.68 -4.39 13.31
C LEU A 290 -11.30 -3.56 14.54
N ARG A 291 -10.07 -3.03 14.62
CA ARG A 291 -9.57 -2.28 15.78
C ARG A 291 -10.50 -1.14 16.21
N PRO A 292 -11.04 -0.29 15.32
CA PRO A 292 -11.96 0.77 15.72
C PRO A 292 -13.32 0.29 16.23
N LEU A 293 -13.67 -0.98 16.01
CA LEU A 293 -14.95 -1.54 16.43
C LEU A 293 -14.94 -2.03 17.89
N LEU A 294 -13.77 -2.08 18.54
CA LEU A 294 -13.65 -2.39 19.96
C LEU A 294 -14.29 -1.29 20.83
N ASP A 295 -14.55 -1.60 22.09
CA ASP A 295 -15.29 -0.75 23.04
C ASP A 295 -14.45 0.39 23.64
N ASP A 296 -13.13 0.28 23.56
CA ASP A 296 -12.16 1.27 24.00
C ASP A 296 -11.93 2.42 23.01
N VAL A 297 -12.57 2.37 21.82
CA VAL A 297 -12.48 3.42 20.80
C VAL A 297 -13.76 4.25 20.76
N PRO A 298 -13.68 5.60 20.82
CA PRO A 298 -14.84 6.48 20.72
C PRO A 298 -15.73 6.17 19.52
N ASP A 299 -17.05 6.25 19.69
CA ASP A 299 -18.03 5.78 18.70
C ASP A 299 -17.97 6.53 17.36
N ASP A 300 -17.42 7.74 17.33
CA ASP A 300 -17.27 8.59 16.15
C ASP A 300 -15.84 8.65 15.58
N GLU A 301 -14.93 7.80 16.07
CA GLU A 301 -13.52 7.78 15.67
C GLU A 301 -13.09 6.47 15.01
N LEU A 302 -12.10 6.55 14.12
CA LEU A 302 -11.48 5.40 13.45
C LEU A 302 -9.97 5.35 13.68
N CYS A 303 -9.55 5.46 14.95
CA CYS A 303 -8.15 5.37 15.39
C CYS A 303 -7.22 6.28 14.57
N GLY A 304 -7.56 7.57 14.45
CA GLY A 304 -6.77 8.57 13.70
C GLY A 304 -7.11 8.72 12.22
N VAL A 305 -7.99 7.89 11.64
CA VAL A 305 -8.43 8.06 10.24
C VAL A 305 -9.24 9.36 10.09
N ALA A 306 -8.85 10.18 9.12
CA ALA A 306 -9.54 11.41 8.73
C ALA A 306 -9.71 11.48 7.20
N PRO A 307 -10.77 12.15 6.69
CA PRO A 307 -10.93 12.39 5.27
C PRO A 307 -9.72 13.09 4.64
N GLY A 308 -9.27 12.62 3.48
CA GLY A 308 -8.19 13.25 2.73
C GLY A 308 -6.80 13.14 3.37
N GLN A 309 -6.57 12.13 4.21
CA GLN A 309 -5.26 11.80 4.77
C GLN A 309 -4.98 10.31 4.53
N SER A 310 -3.70 9.93 4.45
CA SER A 310 -3.33 8.51 4.51
C SER A 310 -3.86 7.87 5.79
N ALA A 311 -4.28 6.61 5.74
CA ALA A 311 -4.78 5.92 6.93
C ALA A 311 -3.73 5.96 8.07
N ALA A 312 -4.22 6.13 9.31
CA ALA A 312 -3.49 6.52 10.51
C ALA A 312 -2.22 5.71 10.84
N ASP A 313 -1.38 6.28 11.71
CA ASP A 313 -0.18 5.66 12.23
C ASP A 313 -0.51 4.31 12.88
N PHE A 314 -0.02 3.22 12.30
CA PHE A 314 -0.21 1.86 12.81
C PHE A 314 0.20 1.71 14.28
N ARG A 315 1.05 2.58 14.81
CA ARG A 315 1.44 2.58 16.24
C ARG A 315 0.27 2.87 17.18
N GLU A 316 -0.71 3.65 16.75
CA GLU A 316 -1.93 3.93 17.53
C GLU A 316 -2.97 2.81 17.38
N VAL A 317 -2.97 2.13 16.23
CA VAL A 317 -3.93 1.08 15.88
C VAL A 317 -3.51 -0.28 16.43
N ALA A 318 -2.21 -0.58 16.44
CA ALA A 318 -1.66 -1.91 16.74
C ALA A 318 -0.32 -1.79 17.50
N PRO A 319 -0.31 -1.41 18.79
CA PRO A 319 0.93 -1.26 19.57
C PRO A 319 1.71 -2.57 19.77
N HIS A 320 1.10 -3.72 19.45
CA HIS A 320 1.69 -5.05 19.54
C HIS A 320 2.26 -5.59 18.20
N CYS A 321 2.13 -4.85 17.10
CA CYS A 321 2.61 -5.22 15.76
C CYS A 321 3.91 -4.50 15.38
#